data_AF-A0A6M0BXR9-F1
#
_entry.id   AF-A0A6M0BXR9-F1
#
_cell.length_a   1.000
_cell.length_b   1.000
_cell.length_c   1.000
_cell.angle_alpha   90.00
_cell.angle_beta   90.00
_cell.angle_gamma   90.00
#
_symmetry.space_group_name_H-M   'P 1'
#
loop_
_entity.id
_entity.type
_entity.pdbx_description
1 polymer ?
#
loop_
_entity_poly.entity_id
_entity_poly.type
_entity_poly.pdbx_seq_one_letter_code
_entity_poly.pdbx_strand_id
1 'polypeptide(L)'
;SIFIYYSGHGWLDETDNSYYLLQHDIKPSKLAASALSAEVFTEAVRQIPAERLLVVIDSCHAAGMATSKEPKEIIREVEKIDTELADEFANFKRVSASKGLVEQLKQGKGRVVFASSRGEEKSWIHPDGLYSIYTYHFLEALQGAANQPGDTEVKVSNVMNHLSKTVPETVRQFYKKEQNPNFDMATEDFAIAQLLGGKGLPDKGAQEEQPQAKERSVHIDRITKQSGKYNTYGENMENVQVGNRTYYNNKHDG
;
A
#
# COMPACT_ATOMS: atom_id res chain seq x y z
N SER A 1 18.08 1.35 5.95
CA SER A 1 16.62 1.42 6.14
C SER A 1 15.97 0.43 5.20
N ILE A 2 14.88 -0.22 5.62
CA ILE A 2 14.05 -1.06 4.75
C ILE A 2 12.62 -0.55 4.80
N PHE A 3 11.95 -0.58 3.65
CA PHE A 3 10.55 -0.26 3.50
C PHE A 3 9.85 -1.47 2.88
N ILE A 4 8.76 -1.91 3.51
CA ILE A 4 7.92 -3.00 3.04
C ILE A 4 6.51 -2.43 2.87
N TYR A 5 5.96 -2.56 1.67
CA TYR A 5 4.59 -2.14 1.37
C TYR A 5 3.82 -3.33 0.83
N TYR A 6 2.75 -3.71 1.52
CA TYR A 6 1.80 -4.70 1.06
C TYR A 6 0.48 -4.01 0.73
N SER A 7 -0.07 -4.26 -0.46
CA SER A 7 -1.43 -3.86 -0.82
C SER A 7 -2.14 -5.05 -1.43
N GLY A 8 -3.33 -5.37 -0.91
CA GLY A 8 -4.06 -6.57 -1.35
C GLY A 8 -5.19 -6.97 -0.41
N HIS A 9 -5.62 -8.22 -0.53
CA HIS A 9 -6.67 -8.76 0.34
C HIS A 9 -6.08 -9.32 1.64
N GLY A 10 -6.87 -9.29 2.69
CA GLY A 10 -6.52 -9.82 4.00
C GLY A 10 -7.67 -10.66 4.54
N TRP A 11 -7.43 -11.93 4.82
CA TRP A 11 -8.45 -12.84 5.32
C TRP A 11 -8.07 -13.35 6.71
N LEU A 12 -9.04 -13.39 7.60
CA LEU A 12 -8.94 -14.00 8.92
C LEU A 12 -9.67 -15.33 8.89
N ASP A 13 -8.97 -16.41 9.21
CA ASP A 13 -9.59 -17.69 9.53
C ASP A 13 -10.19 -17.60 10.93
N GLU A 14 -11.51 -17.71 11.06
CA GLU A 14 -12.22 -17.62 12.33
C GLU A 14 -12.13 -18.93 13.14
N THR A 15 -11.62 -20.02 12.56
CA THR A 15 -11.43 -21.28 13.31
C THR A 15 -10.27 -21.18 14.30
N ASP A 16 -9.18 -20.51 13.93
CA ASP A 16 -7.95 -20.40 14.72
C ASP A 16 -7.45 -18.96 14.90
N ASN A 17 -8.17 -17.96 14.34
CA ASN A 17 -7.79 -16.55 14.28
C ASN A 17 -6.50 -16.27 13.48
N SER A 18 -6.11 -17.14 12.56
CA SER A 18 -4.95 -16.94 11.68
C SER A 18 -5.26 -15.91 10.60
N TYR A 19 -4.41 -14.88 10.48
CA TYR A 19 -4.53 -13.87 9.43
C TYR A 19 -3.64 -14.21 8.22
N TYR A 20 -4.15 -13.97 7.02
CA TYR A 20 -3.48 -14.29 5.76
C TYR A 20 -3.44 -13.07 4.84
N LEU A 21 -2.25 -12.81 4.31
CA LEU A 21 -2.00 -11.90 3.21
C LEU A 21 -2.15 -12.67 1.89
N LEU A 22 -3.02 -12.16 1.04
CA LEU A 22 -3.49 -12.83 -0.15
C LEU A 22 -2.78 -12.32 -1.40
N GLN A 23 -2.00 -13.22 -2.01
CA GLN A 23 -1.29 -12.99 -3.26
C GLN A 23 -2.26 -13.06 -4.46
N HIS A 24 -1.85 -12.73 -5.68
CA HIS A 24 -2.78 -12.79 -6.82
C HIS A 24 -3.12 -14.24 -7.26
N ASP A 25 -2.30 -15.22 -6.92
CA ASP A 25 -2.33 -16.59 -7.44
C ASP A 25 -2.91 -17.63 -6.48
N ILE A 26 -3.63 -17.16 -5.46
CA ILE A 26 -4.23 -17.98 -4.41
C ILE A 26 -5.10 -19.06 -5.03
N LYS A 27 -5.05 -20.23 -4.42
CA LYS A 27 -5.96 -21.31 -4.74
C LYS A 27 -6.97 -21.39 -3.61
N PRO A 28 -8.25 -21.02 -3.86
CA PRO A 28 -9.33 -21.12 -2.89
C PRO A 28 -9.31 -22.44 -2.09
N SER A 29 -9.35 -23.56 -2.81
CA SER A 29 -9.26 -24.91 -2.24
C SER A 29 -7.98 -25.27 -1.47
N LYS A 30 -6.95 -24.40 -1.46
CA LYS A 30 -5.64 -24.63 -0.80
C LYS A 30 -5.09 -23.35 -0.16
N LEU A 31 -5.94 -22.59 0.52
CA LEU A 31 -5.59 -21.27 1.06
C LEU A 31 -4.35 -21.31 1.96
N ALA A 32 -4.31 -22.19 2.98
CA ALA A 32 -3.15 -22.28 3.89
C ALA A 32 -1.82 -22.63 3.16
N ALA A 33 -1.89 -23.28 2.00
CA ALA A 33 -0.72 -23.66 1.20
C ALA A 33 -0.40 -22.66 0.08
N SER A 34 -1.25 -21.66 -0.17
CA SER A 34 -1.09 -20.69 -1.27
C SER A 34 -1.21 -19.22 -0.87
N ALA A 35 -1.65 -18.94 0.35
CA ALA A 35 -1.62 -17.62 0.96
C ALA A 35 -0.39 -17.47 1.87
N LEU A 36 0.02 -16.23 2.10
CA LEU A 36 1.09 -15.91 3.03
C LEU A 36 0.49 -15.66 4.42
N SER A 37 0.74 -16.55 5.39
CA SER A 37 0.27 -16.29 6.75
C SER A 37 0.98 -15.10 7.37
N ALA A 38 0.26 -14.36 8.21
CA ALA A 38 0.77 -13.28 9.04
C ALA A 38 1.95 -13.72 9.89
N GLU A 39 1.91 -14.95 10.41
CA GLU A 39 2.98 -15.52 11.22
C GLU A 39 4.27 -15.68 10.41
N VAL A 40 4.20 -16.32 9.24
CA VAL A 40 5.36 -16.52 8.36
C VAL A 40 5.92 -15.17 7.91
N PHE A 41 5.05 -14.24 7.52
CA PHE A 41 5.46 -12.89 7.15
C PHE A 41 6.16 -12.17 8.30
N THR A 42 5.56 -12.18 9.49
CA THR A 42 6.12 -11.51 10.66
C THR A 42 7.47 -12.12 11.06
N GLU A 43 7.59 -13.44 11.07
CA GLU A 43 8.84 -14.10 11.43
C GLU A 43 9.96 -13.76 10.43
N ALA A 44 9.67 -13.75 9.14
CA ALA A 44 10.63 -13.28 8.13
C ALA A 44 11.02 -11.80 8.34
N VAL A 45 10.04 -10.93 8.63
CA VAL A 45 10.28 -9.50 8.90
C VAL A 45 11.09 -9.28 10.18
N ARG A 46 10.96 -10.15 11.20
CA ARG A 46 11.76 -10.08 12.44
C ARG A 46 13.23 -10.40 12.20
N GLN A 47 13.55 -11.25 11.23
CA GLN A 47 14.92 -11.61 10.88
C GLN A 47 15.70 -10.52 10.14
N ILE A 48 15.02 -9.45 9.68
CA ILE A 48 15.66 -8.32 9.00
C ILE A 48 16.54 -7.52 9.98
N PRO A 49 17.87 -7.41 9.76
CA PRO A 49 18.80 -6.72 10.66
C PRO A 49 18.89 -5.21 10.40
N ALA A 50 17.86 -4.59 9.83
CA ALA A 50 17.86 -3.17 9.50
C ALA A 50 17.59 -2.30 10.74
N GLU A 51 18.36 -1.22 10.90
CA GLU A 51 18.19 -0.27 12.00
C GLU A 51 16.88 0.52 11.95
N ARG A 52 16.29 0.65 10.75
CA ARG A 52 15.03 1.34 10.50
C ARG A 52 14.22 0.52 9.51
N LEU A 53 13.01 0.17 9.92
CA LEU A 53 12.07 -0.62 9.14
C LEU A 53 10.69 0.03 9.19
N LEU A 54 10.17 0.41 8.03
CA LEU A 54 8.77 0.82 7.87
C LEU A 54 8.02 -0.32 7.16
N VAL A 55 6.97 -0.83 7.80
CA VAL A 55 6.04 -1.80 7.21
C VAL A 55 4.70 -1.13 7.03
N VAL A 56 4.14 -1.19 5.83
CA VAL A 56 2.81 -0.66 5.52
C VAL A 56 1.95 -1.78 4.99
N ILE A 57 0.81 -2.00 5.65
CA ILE A 57 -0.17 -3.02 5.32
C ILE A 57 -1.45 -2.31 4.85
N ASP A 58 -1.59 -2.14 3.54
CA ASP A 58 -2.79 -1.65 2.90
C ASP A 58 -3.71 -2.81 2.49
N SER A 59 -4.31 -3.44 3.50
CA SER A 59 -5.16 -4.60 3.31
C SER A 59 -6.57 -4.32 3.80
N CYS A 60 -7.52 -4.14 2.87
CA CYS A 60 -8.94 -4.47 2.99
C CYS A 60 -9.70 -3.88 1.78
N HIS A 61 -9.51 -4.44 0.59
CA HIS A 61 -10.16 -4.03 -0.66
C HIS A 61 -11.70 -3.94 -0.51
N ALA A 62 -12.29 -2.77 -0.73
CA ALA A 62 -13.73 -2.57 -0.70
C ALA A 62 -14.45 -3.59 -1.60
N ALA A 63 -15.30 -4.43 -1.00
CA ALA A 63 -16.37 -5.14 -1.73
C ALA A 63 -17.20 -4.08 -2.47
N GLY A 64 -16.98 -3.95 -3.77
CA GLY A 64 -17.48 -2.81 -4.54
C GLY A 64 -16.86 -2.60 -5.92
N MET A 65 -16.16 -3.58 -6.50
CA MET A 65 -15.83 -3.58 -7.93
C MET A 65 -17.06 -3.84 -8.83
N ALA A 66 -18.27 -3.80 -8.30
CA ALA A 66 -19.44 -3.46 -9.08
C ALA A 66 -19.47 -1.94 -9.31
N THR A 67 -18.48 -1.40 -10.04
CA THR A 67 -18.62 -0.03 -10.52
C THR A 67 -19.81 0.00 -11.46
N SER A 68 -20.66 1.02 -11.35
CA SER A 68 -21.85 1.24 -12.19
C SER A 68 -21.55 1.42 -13.69
N LYS A 69 -20.31 1.12 -14.13
CA LYS A 69 -19.81 1.16 -15.50
C LYS A 69 -19.52 -0.23 -16.08
N GLU A 70 -19.43 -1.27 -15.26
CA GLU A 70 -19.28 -2.65 -15.74
C GLU A 70 -20.65 -3.20 -16.18
N PRO A 71 -20.72 -3.99 -17.27
CA PRO A 71 -21.95 -4.69 -17.64
C PRO A 71 -22.51 -5.46 -16.44
N LYS A 72 -23.84 -5.39 -16.23
CA LYS A 72 -24.53 -6.07 -15.12
C LYS A 72 -24.26 -7.57 -15.04
N GLU A 73 -23.79 -8.18 -16.12
CA GLU A 73 -23.38 -9.58 -16.21
C GLU A 73 -22.04 -9.83 -15.50
N ILE A 74 -21.03 -8.96 -15.67
CA ILE A 74 -19.73 -9.05 -14.99
C ILE A 74 -19.90 -8.84 -13.48
N ILE A 75 -20.75 -7.89 -13.09
CA ILE A 75 -21.09 -7.65 -11.68
C ILE A 75 -21.68 -8.91 -11.03
N ARG A 76 -22.60 -9.59 -11.73
CA ARG A 76 -23.23 -10.83 -11.24
C ARG A 76 -22.26 -12.01 -11.21
N GLU A 77 -21.29 -12.07 -12.11
CA GLU A 77 -20.24 -13.09 -12.07
C GLU A 77 -19.25 -12.86 -10.92
N VAL A 78 -18.83 -11.62 -10.68
CA VAL A 78 -17.99 -11.26 -9.50
C VAL A 78 -18.74 -11.53 -8.20
N GLU A 79 -20.04 -11.19 -8.12
CA GLU A 79 -20.89 -11.51 -6.97
C GLU A 79 -21.06 -13.03 -6.79
N LYS A 80 -21.20 -13.80 -7.88
CA LYS A 80 -21.26 -15.27 -7.82
C LYS A 80 -19.95 -15.89 -7.37
N ILE A 81 -18.81 -15.40 -7.87
CA ILE A 81 -17.48 -15.84 -7.42
C ILE A 81 -17.31 -15.49 -5.94
N ASP A 82 -17.71 -14.29 -5.50
CA ASP A 82 -17.71 -13.92 -4.09
C ASP A 82 -18.62 -14.82 -3.24
N THR A 83 -19.75 -15.28 -3.79
CA THR A 83 -20.68 -16.20 -3.11
C THR A 83 -20.15 -17.64 -3.06
N GLU A 84 -19.57 -18.14 -4.15
CA GLU A 84 -18.94 -19.47 -4.21
C GLU A 84 -17.69 -19.54 -3.33
N LEU A 85 -16.90 -18.46 -3.29
CA LEU A 85 -15.82 -18.31 -2.32
C LEU A 85 -16.37 -18.23 -0.89
N ALA A 86 -17.49 -17.55 -0.64
CA ALA A 86 -18.08 -17.48 0.70
C ALA A 86 -18.56 -18.84 1.22
N ASP A 87 -19.05 -19.72 0.36
CA ASP A 87 -19.45 -21.09 0.76
C ASP A 87 -18.24 -22.00 1.03
N GLU A 88 -17.19 -21.93 0.19
CA GLU A 88 -15.94 -22.69 0.42
C GLU A 88 -15.13 -22.13 1.62
N PHE A 89 -15.36 -20.88 1.97
CA PHE A 89 -14.67 -20.15 3.03
C PHE A 89 -15.61 -19.55 4.07
N ALA A 90 -16.65 -20.29 4.46
CA ALA A 90 -17.63 -19.83 5.45
C ALA A 90 -17.00 -19.41 6.79
N ASN A 91 -15.81 -19.95 7.10
CA ASN A 91 -15.05 -19.60 8.30
C ASN A 91 -14.02 -18.48 8.07
N PHE A 92 -13.94 -17.85 6.90
CA PHE A 92 -13.00 -16.76 6.65
C PHE A 92 -13.69 -15.43 6.52
N LYS A 93 -13.22 -14.47 7.29
CA LYS A 93 -13.68 -13.08 7.25
C LYS A 93 -12.66 -12.21 6.55
N ARG A 94 -13.10 -11.44 5.54
CA ARG A 94 -12.28 -10.38 4.94
C ARG A 94 -12.13 -9.25 5.96
N VAL A 95 -10.91 -9.02 6.46
CA VAL A 95 -10.66 -7.99 7.48
C VAL A 95 -9.33 -7.27 7.24
N SER A 96 -9.23 -6.09 7.84
CA SER A 96 -7.97 -5.35 7.86
C SER A 96 -6.92 -6.02 8.75
N ALA A 97 -5.69 -5.52 8.69
CA ALA A 97 -4.60 -6.01 9.51
C ALA A 97 -5.00 -5.99 10.99
N SER A 98 -4.92 -7.15 11.66
CA SER A 98 -5.33 -7.26 13.05
C SER A 98 -4.39 -6.48 13.96
N LYS A 99 -4.90 -6.05 15.13
CA LYS A 99 -4.05 -5.44 16.17
C LYS A 99 -2.88 -6.36 16.55
N GLY A 100 -3.12 -7.68 16.61
CA GLY A 100 -2.08 -8.67 16.89
C GLY A 100 -0.96 -8.67 15.85
N LEU A 101 -1.28 -8.64 14.56
CA LEU A 101 -0.30 -8.56 13.48
C LEU A 101 0.55 -7.28 13.59
N VAL A 102 -0.10 -6.13 13.82
CA VAL A 102 0.61 -4.85 13.96
C VAL A 102 1.59 -4.88 15.14
N GLU A 103 1.16 -5.38 16.29
CA GLU A 103 2.00 -5.53 17.49
C GLU A 103 3.19 -6.48 17.26
N GLN A 104 2.96 -7.59 16.55
CA GLN A 104 4.01 -8.54 16.21
C GLN A 104 5.07 -7.94 15.27
N LEU A 105 4.64 -7.20 14.23
CA LEU A 105 5.54 -6.56 13.27
C LEU A 105 6.38 -5.44 13.89
N LYS A 106 5.82 -4.76 14.89
CA LYS A 106 6.51 -3.69 15.62
C LYS A 106 7.65 -4.21 16.51
N GLN A 107 7.67 -5.48 16.88
CA GLN A 107 8.69 -6.02 17.77
C GLN A 107 10.10 -5.84 17.21
N GLY A 108 10.93 -5.10 17.95
CA GLY A 108 12.30 -4.78 17.56
C GLY A 108 12.56 -3.28 17.65
N LYS A 109 13.82 -2.88 17.48
CA LYS A 109 14.20 -1.45 17.48
C LYS A 109 13.99 -0.85 16.09
N GLY A 110 13.64 0.43 16.03
CA GLY A 110 13.58 1.14 14.75
C GLY A 110 12.40 0.79 13.86
N ARG A 111 11.33 0.19 14.42
CA ARG A 111 10.20 -0.33 13.64
C ARG A 111 8.98 0.57 13.72
N VAL A 112 8.41 0.81 12.55
CA VAL A 112 7.15 1.54 12.36
C VAL A 112 6.24 0.68 11.49
N VAL A 113 4.99 0.53 11.91
CA VAL A 113 3.98 -0.24 11.22
C VAL A 113 2.76 0.64 10.97
N PHE A 114 2.38 0.78 9.70
CA PHE A 114 1.14 1.44 9.31
C PHE A 114 0.15 0.40 8.78
N ALA A 115 -1.12 0.56 9.10
CA ALA A 115 -2.22 -0.17 8.48
C ALA A 115 -3.25 0.81 7.92
N SER A 116 -3.85 0.48 6.78
CA SER A 116 -4.72 1.41 6.07
C SER A 116 -6.08 1.66 6.71
N SER A 117 -6.52 0.80 7.63
CA SER A 117 -7.75 0.97 8.39
C SER A 117 -7.65 0.32 9.79
N ARG A 118 -8.61 0.60 10.67
CA ARG A 118 -8.68 0.05 12.04
C ARG A 118 -9.77 -1.00 12.17
N GLY A 119 -9.50 -2.06 12.93
CA GLY A 119 -10.51 -3.06 13.30
C GLY A 119 -11.21 -3.65 12.08
N GLU A 120 -12.54 -3.51 12.02
CA GLU A 120 -13.37 -4.03 10.91
C GLU A 120 -13.64 -3.00 9.80
N GLU A 121 -12.99 -1.83 9.85
CA GLU A 121 -13.11 -0.82 8.80
C GLU A 121 -12.48 -1.30 7.48
N LYS A 122 -13.10 -0.90 6.36
CA LYS A 122 -12.62 -1.23 5.01
C LYS A 122 -11.57 -0.23 4.53
N SER A 123 -10.68 -0.68 3.64
CA SER A 123 -9.82 0.18 2.83
C SER A 123 -10.46 0.42 1.46
N TRP A 124 -10.75 1.67 1.14
CA TRP A 124 -11.54 2.03 -0.04
C TRP A 124 -10.67 2.29 -1.26
N ILE A 125 -11.18 1.97 -2.44
CA ILE A 125 -10.55 2.33 -3.71
C ILE A 125 -10.77 3.82 -3.99
N HIS A 126 -9.76 4.51 -4.52
CA HIS A 126 -9.90 5.91 -4.92
C HIS A 126 -10.82 5.99 -6.16
N PRO A 127 -11.64 7.05 -6.34
CA PRO A 127 -12.62 7.11 -7.43
C PRO A 127 -12.06 7.03 -8.85
N ASP A 128 -10.76 7.26 -9.05
CA ASP A 128 -10.09 7.05 -10.34
C ASP A 128 -9.86 5.57 -10.68
N GLY A 129 -10.01 4.68 -9.70
CA GLY A 129 -9.83 3.23 -9.85
C GLY A 129 -8.38 2.77 -9.92
N LEU A 130 -7.38 3.66 -9.77
CA LEU A 130 -5.97 3.32 -9.93
C LEU A 130 -5.33 2.79 -8.65
N TYR A 131 -5.66 3.41 -7.51
CA TYR A 131 -5.07 3.09 -6.22
C TYR A 131 -6.15 2.97 -5.13
N SER A 132 -5.80 2.38 -3.98
CA SER A 132 -6.60 2.63 -2.78
C SER A 132 -6.51 4.11 -2.38
N ILE A 133 -7.51 4.63 -1.66
CA ILE A 133 -7.46 5.98 -1.07
C ILE A 133 -6.22 6.12 -0.17
N TYR A 134 -5.87 5.05 0.55
CA TYR A 134 -4.69 5.06 1.41
C TYR A 134 -3.39 5.17 0.60
N THR A 135 -3.22 4.34 -0.43
CA THR A 135 -2.07 4.37 -1.34
C THR A 135 -1.97 5.74 -2.02
N TYR A 136 -3.08 6.28 -2.50
CA TYR A 136 -3.14 7.59 -3.14
C TYR A 136 -2.56 8.69 -2.23
N HIS A 137 -3.06 8.79 -0.99
CA HIS A 137 -2.58 9.81 -0.03
C HIS A 137 -1.19 9.53 0.52
N PHE A 138 -0.78 8.26 0.58
CA PHE A 138 0.59 7.89 0.94
C PHE A 138 1.58 8.42 -0.10
N LEU A 139 1.27 8.26 -1.39
CA LEU A 139 2.07 8.81 -2.48
C LEU A 139 2.09 10.34 -2.47
N GLU A 140 0.94 11.00 -2.23
CA GLU A 140 0.92 12.46 -2.06
C GLU A 140 1.84 12.93 -0.93
N ALA A 141 1.84 12.23 0.22
CA ALA A 141 2.74 12.53 1.33
C ALA A 141 4.22 12.35 0.95
N LEU A 142 4.57 11.26 0.26
CA LEU A 142 5.94 11.03 -0.23
C LEU A 142 6.43 12.06 -1.26
N GLN A 143 5.50 12.66 -1.99
CA GLN A 143 5.76 13.76 -2.93
C GLN A 143 5.87 15.13 -2.23
N GLY A 144 5.77 15.16 -0.90
CA GLY A 144 5.95 16.37 -0.11
C GLY A 144 4.67 17.12 0.24
N ALA A 145 3.47 16.59 -0.08
CA ALA A 145 2.21 17.20 0.36
C ALA A 145 2.05 17.20 1.90
N ALA A 146 2.89 16.43 2.60
CA ALA A 146 2.96 16.35 4.05
C ALA A 146 4.04 17.25 4.68
N ASN A 147 4.75 18.02 3.87
CA ASN A 147 5.95 18.78 4.24
C ASN A 147 5.76 20.29 4.05
N GLN A 148 6.64 21.06 4.70
CA GLN A 148 6.70 22.51 4.60
C GLN A 148 7.75 22.95 3.57
N PRO A 149 7.64 24.19 3.04
CA PRO A 149 8.71 24.78 2.24
C PRO A 149 10.06 24.71 2.95
N GLY A 150 11.11 24.34 2.21
CA GLY A 150 12.46 24.16 2.76
C GLY A 150 12.72 22.80 3.41
N ASP A 151 11.70 21.96 3.66
CA ASP A 151 11.93 20.59 4.10
C ASP A 151 12.66 19.80 3.01
N THR A 152 13.68 19.04 3.40
CA THR A 152 14.52 18.22 2.51
C THR A 152 14.19 16.75 2.55
N GLU A 153 13.39 16.31 3.52
CA GLU A 153 13.06 14.91 3.78
C GLU A 153 11.59 14.76 4.17
N VAL A 154 10.98 13.66 3.73
CA VAL A 154 9.71 13.18 4.27
C VAL A 154 10.02 12.29 5.46
N LYS A 155 9.48 12.62 6.65
CA LYS A 155 9.60 11.78 7.85
C LYS A 155 8.37 10.91 8.08
N VAL A 156 8.51 9.92 8.95
CA VAL A 156 7.40 9.08 9.43
C VAL A 156 6.25 9.95 9.94
N SER A 157 6.55 10.96 10.76
CA SER A 157 5.55 11.86 11.33
C SER A 157 4.81 12.69 10.27
N ASN A 158 5.48 13.14 9.20
CA ASN A 158 4.83 13.84 8.08
C ASN A 158 3.73 12.95 7.47
N VAL A 159 4.08 11.70 7.11
CA VAL A 159 3.14 10.77 6.50
C VAL A 159 2.00 10.42 7.45
N MET A 160 2.29 10.15 8.73
CA MET A 160 1.25 9.88 9.73
C MET A 160 0.24 11.01 9.82
N ASN A 161 0.71 12.26 9.91
CA ASN A 161 -0.15 13.43 10.05
C ASN A 161 -1.01 13.65 8.80
N HIS A 162 -0.41 13.51 7.62
CA HIS A 162 -1.12 13.66 6.35
C HIS A 162 -2.21 12.59 6.20
N LEU A 163 -1.86 11.32 6.35
CA LEU A 163 -2.81 10.20 6.22
C LEU A 163 -3.93 10.23 7.25
N SER A 164 -3.63 10.62 8.50
CA SER A 164 -4.63 10.76 9.57
C SER A 164 -5.73 11.76 9.21
N LYS A 165 -5.43 12.72 8.34
CA LYS A 165 -6.36 13.75 7.89
C LYS A 165 -7.03 13.37 6.57
N THR A 166 -6.24 13.10 5.54
CA THR A 166 -6.73 13.05 4.16
C THR A 166 -7.49 11.77 3.84
N VAL A 167 -7.13 10.64 4.45
CA VAL A 167 -7.83 9.36 4.24
C VAL A 167 -9.27 9.42 4.75
N PRO A 168 -9.55 9.77 6.03
CA PRO A 168 -10.93 9.92 6.50
C PRO A 168 -11.73 10.96 5.72
N GLU A 169 -11.12 12.13 5.41
CA GLU A 169 -11.77 13.19 4.64
C GLU A 169 -12.25 12.69 3.27
N THR A 170 -11.37 11.99 2.55
CA THR A 170 -11.65 11.47 1.20
C THR A 170 -12.72 10.38 1.22
N VAL A 171 -12.64 9.44 2.17
CA VAL A 171 -13.64 8.37 2.29
C VAL A 171 -15.01 8.93 2.66
N ARG A 172 -15.09 9.90 3.59
CA ARG A 172 -16.35 10.59 3.91
C ARG A 172 -16.89 11.37 2.72
N GLN A 173 -16.02 12.01 1.94
CA GLN A 173 -16.42 12.76 0.76
C GLN A 173 -17.08 11.85 -0.29
N PHE A 174 -16.40 10.78 -0.72
CA PHE A 174 -16.82 9.95 -1.84
C PHE A 174 -17.79 8.82 -1.46
N TYR A 175 -17.60 8.20 -0.30
CA TYR A 175 -18.33 6.99 0.09
C TYR A 175 -19.32 7.20 1.23
N LYS A 176 -19.24 8.32 1.97
CA LYS A 176 -20.03 8.55 3.20
C LYS A 176 -19.83 7.43 4.23
N LYS A 177 -18.58 6.96 4.33
CA LYS A 177 -18.13 5.88 5.21
C LYS A 177 -16.92 6.34 6.03
N GLU A 178 -16.44 5.45 6.90
CA GLU A 178 -15.24 5.65 7.70
C GLU A 178 -14.10 4.76 7.20
N GLN A 179 -12.90 5.31 7.30
CA GLN A 179 -11.62 4.61 7.19
C GLN A 179 -10.60 5.43 7.97
N ASN A 180 -10.10 4.85 9.06
CA ASN A 180 -9.16 5.49 9.95
C ASN A 180 -7.86 4.68 9.95
N PRO A 181 -6.76 5.22 9.40
CA PRO A 181 -5.47 4.55 9.46
C PRO A 181 -5.01 4.22 10.89
N ASN A 182 -4.29 3.11 11.03
CA ASN A 182 -3.59 2.76 12.26
C ASN A 182 -2.08 2.96 12.09
N PHE A 183 -1.44 3.51 13.10
CA PHE A 183 -0.01 3.78 13.11
C PHE A 183 0.58 3.33 14.43
N ASP A 184 1.65 2.56 14.37
CA ASP A 184 2.33 2.06 15.56
C ASP A 184 3.84 2.16 15.38
N MET A 185 4.53 2.64 16.42
CA MET A 185 5.95 2.96 16.37
C MET A 185 6.63 2.60 17.69
N ALA A 186 7.78 1.92 17.59
CA ALA A 186 8.64 1.59 18.73
C ALA A 186 9.99 2.32 18.66
N THR A 187 10.01 3.51 18.05
CA THR A 187 11.24 4.25 17.71
C THR A 187 10.99 5.74 17.65
N GLU A 188 12.06 6.53 17.57
CA GLU A 188 12.03 7.93 17.18
C GLU A 188 11.59 8.12 15.72
N ASP A 189 11.17 9.35 15.40
CA ASP A 189 10.83 9.77 14.04
C ASP A 189 12.07 9.74 13.12
N PHE A 190 11.91 9.23 11.90
CA PHE A 190 13.02 9.13 10.95
C PHE A 190 12.59 9.45 9.52
N ALA A 191 13.55 9.83 8.68
CA ALA A 191 13.34 10.10 7.27
C ALA A 191 13.06 8.81 6.46
N ILE A 192 11.99 8.83 5.68
CA ILE A 192 11.57 7.72 4.81
C ILE A 192 11.87 8.00 3.33
N ALA A 193 11.97 9.28 2.93
CA ALA A 193 12.31 9.68 1.57
C ALA A 193 13.00 11.05 1.56
N GLN A 194 13.82 11.30 0.54
CA GLN A 194 14.40 12.62 0.27
C GLN A 194 13.52 13.38 -0.72
N LEU A 195 13.21 14.64 -0.39
CA LEU A 195 12.47 15.53 -1.28
C LEU A 195 13.42 16.07 -2.34
N LEU A 196 13.09 15.80 -3.61
CA LEU A 196 13.90 16.21 -4.77
C LEU A 196 15.37 15.82 -4.69
N GLY A 197 15.65 14.62 -4.13
CA GLY A 197 17.02 14.16 -3.90
C GLY A 197 17.78 14.98 -2.85
N GLY A 198 17.06 15.56 -1.88
CA GLY A 198 17.60 16.35 -0.78
C GLY A 198 17.74 17.83 -1.08
N LYS A 199 17.30 18.30 -2.25
CA LYS A 199 17.32 19.73 -2.63
C LYS A 199 16.32 20.57 -1.84
N GLY A 200 15.30 19.94 -1.28
CA GLY A 200 14.24 20.59 -0.52
C GLY A 200 13.09 21.08 -1.38
N LEU A 201 11.91 21.17 -0.77
CA LEU A 201 10.72 21.72 -1.43
C LEU A 201 10.89 23.22 -1.70
N PRO A 202 10.43 23.70 -2.86
CA PRO A 202 10.47 25.12 -3.20
C PRO A 202 9.62 25.96 -2.22
N ASP A 203 9.86 27.28 -2.19
CA ASP A 203 9.23 28.23 -1.25
C ASP A 203 7.69 28.23 -1.30
N LYS A 204 7.11 27.80 -2.42
CA LYS A 204 5.66 27.70 -2.61
C LYS A 204 5.08 26.31 -2.26
N GLY A 205 5.92 25.41 -1.74
CA GLY A 205 5.54 24.07 -1.28
C GLY A 205 5.24 23.08 -2.42
N ALA A 206 4.71 21.90 -2.05
CA ALA A 206 4.47 20.79 -2.98
C ALA A 206 3.40 21.06 -4.06
N GLN A 207 2.61 22.14 -3.96
CA GLN A 207 1.53 22.45 -4.90
C GLN A 207 2.02 22.81 -6.30
N GLU A 208 3.25 23.32 -6.46
CA GLU A 208 3.84 23.55 -7.79
C GLU A 208 4.28 22.24 -8.48
N GLU A 209 4.47 21.15 -7.73
CA GLU A 209 4.99 19.88 -8.25
C GLU A 209 3.94 18.78 -8.45
N GLN A 210 2.76 18.90 -7.82
CA GLN A 210 1.67 17.90 -7.92
C GLN A 210 1.26 17.51 -9.35
N PRO A 211 1.20 18.42 -10.35
CA PRO A 211 0.88 18.04 -11.72
C PRO A 211 1.96 17.15 -12.35
N GLN A 212 3.23 17.50 -12.17
CA GLN A 212 4.36 16.71 -12.70
C GLN A 212 4.54 15.40 -11.95
N ALA A 213 4.26 15.36 -10.65
CA ALA A 213 4.38 14.16 -9.84
C ALA A 213 3.29 13.13 -10.19
N LYS A 214 2.05 13.58 -10.45
CA LYS A 214 0.97 12.72 -10.98
C LYS A 214 1.29 12.16 -12.35
N GLU A 215 1.82 12.98 -13.26
CA GLU A 215 2.27 12.51 -14.59
C GLU A 215 3.40 11.47 -14.47
N ARG A 216 4.35 11.66 -13.55
CA ARG A 216 5.44 10.69 -13.29
C ARG A 216 4.94 9.39 -12.69
N SER A 217 4.01 9.41 -11.74
CA SER A 217 3.43 8.17 -11.18
C SER A 217 2.69 7.36 -12.24
N VAL A 218 1.86 8.02 -13.06
CA VAL A 218 1.18 7.37 -14.20
C VAL A 218 2.18 6.84 -15.24
N HIS A 219 3.31 7.53 -15.42
CA HIS A 219 4.39 7.04 -16.28
C HIS A 219 5.09 5.80 -15.70
N ILE A 220 5.42 5.81 -14.40
CA ILE A 220 6.04 4.66 -13.70
C ILE A 220 5.13 3.42 -13.77
N ASP A 221 3.83 3.57 -13.56
CA ASP A 221 2.88 2.46 -13.66
C ASP A 221 2.80 1.88 -15.08
N ARG A 222 2.97 2.72 -16.11
CA ARG A 222 2.98 2.26 -17.52
C ARG A 222 4.24 1.50 -17.92
N ILE A 223 5.38 1.86 -17.34
CA ILE A 223 6.69 1.25 -17.67
C ILE A 223 7.01 0.05 -16.78
N THR A 224 6.37 -0.08 -15.62
CA THR A 224 6.57 -1.19 -14.70
C THR A 224 5.79 -2.42 -15.18
N LYS A 225 6.49 -3.45 -15.67
CA LYS A 225 5.88 -4.72 -16.07
C LYS A 225 6.22 -5.86 -15.11
N GLN A 226 5.24 -6.72 -14.86
CA GLN A 226 5.45 -7.96 -14.11
C GLN A 226 5.78 -9.09 -15.10
N SER A 227 6.94 -9.73 -14.95
CA SER A 227 7.30 -10.96 -15.69
C SER A 227 7.32 -12.12 -14.73
N GLY A 228 6.53 -13.13 -15.06
CA GLY A 228 6.31 -14.26 -14.18
C GLY A 228 5.65 -13.84 -12.86
N LYS A 229 5.77 -14.72 -11.87
CA LYS A 229 4.95 -14.66 -10.65
C LYS A 229 5.45 -13.67 -9.59
N TYR A 230 6.74 -13.33 -9.60
CA TYR A 230 7.38 -12.58 -8.52
C TYR A 230 8.33 -11.45 -8.97
N ASN A 231 8.55 -11.26 -10.28
CA ASN A 231 9.52 -10.28 -10.76
C ASN A 231 8.84 -9.09 -11.41
N THR A 232 9.04 -7.92 -10.81
CA THR A 232 8.69 -6.64 -11.42
C THR A 232 9.95 -6.03 -12.01
N TYR A 233 9.91 -5.66 -13.29
CA TYR A 233 11.01 -5.02 -14.01
C TYR A 233 10.42 -3.89 -14.87
N GLY A 234 11.15 -2.79 -15.04
CA GLY A 234 10.67 -1.72 -15.90
C GLY A 234 11.13 -1.91 -17.35
N GLU A 235 10.22 -1.71 -18.30
CA GLU A 235 10.50 -1.60 -19.74
C GLU A 235 10.36 -0.14 -20.16
N ASN A 236 11.31 0.38 -20.96
CA ASN A 236 11.36 1.80 -21.35
C ASN A 236 11.44 2.78 -20.16
N MET A 237 12.27 2.44 -19.16
CA MET A 237 12.57 3.32 -18.02
C MET A 237 13.44 4.52 -18.43
N GLU A 238 12.85 5.47 -19.17
CA GLU A 238 13.47 6.76 -19.46
C GLU A 238 13.24 7.71 -18.27
N ASN A 239 14.33 8.25 -17.70
CA ASN A 239 14.29 9.23 -16.61
C ASN A 239 13.64 8.75 -15.29
N VAL A 240 13.60 7.44 -15.05
CA VAL A 240 13.11 6.87 -13.79
C VAL A 240 14.28 6.36 -12.94
N GLN A 241 14.35 6.86 -11.70
CA GLN A 241 15.36 6.47 -10.73
C GLN A 241 14.74 5.50 -9.72
N VAL A 242 15.26 4.27 -9.68
CA VAL A 242 14.86 3.25 -8.70
C VAL A 242 16.08 2.94 -7.82
N GLY A 243 16.05 3.41 -6.57
CA GLY A 243 17.19 3.33 -5.66
C GLY A 243 18.42 4.10 -6.19
N ASN A 244 19.60 3.47 -6.15
CA ASN A 244 20.86 4.06 -6.64
C ASN A 244 21.12 3.82 -8.13
N ARG A 245 20.16 3.28 -8.89
CA ARG A 245 20.30 3.07 -10.33
C ARG A 245 19.50 4.11 -11.09
N THR A 246 20.21 4.87 -11.90
CA THR A 246 19.64 5.70 -12.97
C THR A 246 19.78 4.92 -14.27
N TYR A 247 18.65 4.67 -14.94
CA TYR A 247 18.65 4.01 -16.25
C TYR A 247 18.84 5.08 -17.33
N TYR A 248 19.93 4.97 -18.09
CA TYR A 248 20.22 5.82 -19.25
C TYR A 248 20.19 4.99 -20.54
N ASN A 249 19.84 5.65 -21.64
CA ASN A 249 19.72 5.05 -22.96
C ASN A 249 21.10 4.65 -23.49
N ASN A 250 21.33 3.35 -23.71
CA ASN A 250 22.35 2.92 -24.68
C ASN A 250 21.69 2.99 -26.06
N LYS A 251 21.72 4.18 -26.67
CA LYS A 251 21.67 4.26 -28.13
C LYS A 251 22.95 3.61 -28.63
N HIS A 252 22.84 2.37 -29.10
CA HIS A 252 23.80 1.85 -30.04
C HIS A 252 23.63 2.64 -31.34
N ASP A 253 24.52 3.59 -31.57
CA ASP A 253 24.91 3.95 -32.94
C ASP A 253 25.67 2.73 -33.50
N GLY A 254 25.14 2.18 -34.60
CA GLY A 254 25.65 1.03 -35.32
C GLY A 254 24.64 0.51 -36.33
#